data_AF-A0A5K0XDR8-F1
#
_entry.id   AF-A0A5K0XDR8-F1
#
_cell.length_a   1.000
_cell.length_b   1.000
_cell.length_c   1.000
_cell.angle_alpha   90.00
_cell.angle_beta   90.00
_cell.angle_gamma   90.00
#
_symmetry.space_group_name_H-M   'P 1'
#
loop_
_entity.id
_entity.type
_entity.pdbx_description
1 polymer ?
#
loop_
_entity_poly.entity_id
_entity_poly.type
_entity_poly.pdbx_seq_one_letter_code
_entity_poly.pdbx_strand_id
1 'polypeptide(L)'
;EMKGQGIEEDRLQLLCDVSGSFRPGILTALMGSSGAGKTTLMDVLAGRKTGGYIEGSITISGYPKRQETFARVSGYCEQNDIHSPNVTVYESLVYSAWLRLSPEIDADSRE
;
A
#
# COMPACT_ATOMS: atom_id res chain seq x y z
N GLU A 1 -12.86 11.81 24.44
CA GLU A 1 -13.64 10.57 24.19
C GLU A 1 -12.93 9.28 24.60
N MET A 2 -11.65 9.06 24.27
CA MET A 2 -10.93 7.80 24.59
C MET A 2 -10.86 7.45 26.10
N LYS A 3 -10.64 8.44 26.98
CA LYS A 3 -10.70 8.25 28.45
C LYS A 3 -12.10 7.90 28.98
N GLY A 4 -13.16 8.18 28.22
CA GLY A 4 -14.54 7.82 28.58
C GLY A 4 -14.89 6.35 28.30
N GLN A 5 -14.04 5.65 27.52
CA GLN A 5 -14.21 4.24 27.15
C GLN A 5 -13.26 3.29 27.90
N GLY A 6 -12.58 3.77 28.95
CA GLY A 6 -11.71 2.94 29.79
C GLY A 6 -10.35 2.61 29.18
N ILE A 7 -9.93 3.33 28.13
CA ILE A 7 -8.58 3.18 27.56
C ILE A 7 -7.62 4.04 28.40
N GLU A 8 -6.83 3.39 29.24
CA GLU A 8 -5.82 4.04 30.10
C GLU A 8 -4.58 4.52 29.31
N GLU A 9 -4.36 3.96 28.12
CA GLU A 9 -3.21 4.31 27.28
C GLU A 9 -3.44 5.57 26.46
N ASP A 10 -2.42 6.42 26.39
CA ASP A 10 -2.40 7.65 25.59
C ASP A 10 -2.22 7.39 24.07
N ARG A 11 -2.24 6.10 23.68
CA ARG A 11 -2.02 5.64 22.31
C ARG A 11 -3.15 4.71 21.86
N LEU A 12 -3.67 4.96 20.66
CA LEU A 12 -4.64 4.07 20.04
C LEU A 12 -3.92 2.96 19.27
N GLN A 13 -4.10 1.72 19.72
CA GLN A 13 -3.62 0.54 18.99
C GLN A 13 -4.58 0.21 17.83
N LEU A 14 -4.07 0.22 16.60
CA LEU A 14 -4.87 -0.06 15.40
C LEU A 14 -4.70 -1.49 14.87
N LEU A 15 -3.53 -2.08 15.08
CA LEU A 15 -3.17 -3.43 14.66
C LEU A 15 -2.50 -4.13 15.84
N CYS A 16 -2.86 -5.38 16.09
CA CYS A 16 -2.35 -6.17 17.21
C CYS A 16 -1.81 -7.50 16.66
N ASP A 17 -0.51 -7.76 16.85
CA ASP A 17 0.16 -9.03 16.56
C ASP A 17 -0.23 -9.70 15.24
N VAL A 18 -0.19 -8.93 14.16
CA VAL A 18 -0.53 -9.42 12.81
C VAL A 18 0.67 -10.15 12.21
N SER A 19 0.45 -11.39 11.77
CA SER A 19 1.43 -12.17 11.00
C SER A 19 0.80 -12.74 9.74
N GLY A 20 1.60 -12.88 8.67
CA GLY A 20 1.11 -13.38 7.39
C GLY A 20 2.22 -13.51 6.36
N SER A 21 1.96 -14.28 5.30
CA SER A 21 2.85 -14.41 4.15
C SER A 21 2.04 -14.47 2.86
N PHE A 22 2.54 -13.82 1.83
CA PHE A 22 1.89 -13.75 0.51
C PHE A 22 2.80 -14.43 -0.51
N ARG A 23 2.28 -15.45 -1.19
CA ARG A 23 3.07 -16.24 -2.15
C ARG A 23 2.86 -15.69 -3.57
N PRO A 24 3.91 -15.63 -4.40
CA PRO A 24 3.78 -15.24 -5.80
C PRO A 24 2.77 -16.11 -6.54
N GLY A 25 1.99 -15.50 -7.44
CA GLY A 25 0.99 -16.19 -8.27
C GLY A 25 -0.32 -16.54 -7.54
N ILE A 26 -0.49 -16.17 -6.27
CA ILE A 26 -1.70 -16.43 -5.50
C ILE A 26 -2.41 -15.11 -5.18
N LEU A 27 -3.69 -15.02 -5.56
CA LEU A 27 -4.57 -13.96 -5.11
C LEU A 27 -4.88 -14.18 -3.63
N THR A 28 -4.46 -13.24 -2.77
CA THR A 28 -4.77 -13.26 -1.35
C THR A 28 -5.79 -12.18 -1.04
N ALA A 29 -6.89 -12.54 -0.37
CA ALA A 29 -7.95 -11.62 0.00
C ALA A 29 -7.92 -11.34 1.52
N LEU A 30 -8.01 -10.06 1.89
CA LEU A 30 -8.14 -9.61 3.28
C LEU A 30 -9.60 -9.22 3.55
N MET A 31 -10.27 -9.99 4.40
CA MET A 31 -11.71 -9.85 4.69
C MET A 31 -11.93 -9.53 6.17
N GLY A 32 -13.01 -8.80 6.48
CA GLY A 32 -13.34 -8.42 7.85
C GLY A 32 -14.34 -7.26 7.91
N SER A 33 -14.93 -7.03 9.09
CA SER A 33 -15.91 -5.97 9.34
C SER A 33 -15.34 -4.56 9.11
N SER A 34 -16.21 -3.56 8.92
CA SER A 34 -15.79 -2.16 8.86
C SER A 34 -15.08 -1.77 10.17
N GLY A 35 -13.97 -1.04 10.07
CA GLY A 35 -13.15 -0.67 11.24
C GLY A 35 -12.17 -1.75 11.73
N ALA A 36 -12.17 -2.96 11.16
CA ALA A 36 -11.25 -4.05 11.56
C ALA A 36 -9.76 -3.82 11.22
N GLY A 37 -9.37 -2.62 10.77
CA GLY A 37 -7.96 -2.32 10.44
C GLY A 37 -7.48 -2.82 9.08
N LYS A 38 -8.35 -3.29 8.18
CA LYS A 38 -7.98 -3.81 6.84
C LYS A 38 -7.18 -2.79 6.02
N THR A 39 -7.75 -1.60 5.83
CA THR A 39 -7.10 -0.51 5.10
C THR A 39 -5.82 -0.07 5.81
N THR A 40 -5.82 -0.04 7.14
CA THR A 40 -4.63 0.28 7.94
C THR A 40 -3.50 -0.72 7.73
N LEU A 41 -3.80 -2.02 7.70
CA LEU A 41 -2.81 -3.06 7.41
C LEU A 41 -2.23 -2.89 6.00
N MET A 42 -3.09 -2.66 5.01
CA MET A 42 -2.69 -2.42 3.63
C MET A 42 -1.81 -1.16 3.48
N ASP A 43 -2.15 -0.06 4.17
CA ASP A 43 -1.36 1.18 4.17
C ASP A 43 0.01 1.00 4.83
N VAL A 44 0.12 0.19 5.89
CA VAL A 44 1.39 -0.14 6.55
C VAL A 44 2.27 -0.98 5.62
N LEU A 45 1.71 -2.00 4.96
CA LEU A 45 2.44 -2.81 3.98
C LEU A 45 2.89 -1.99 2.77
N ALA A 46 2.03 -1.08 2.28
CA ALA A 46 2.36 -0.13 1.22
C ALA A 46 3.39 0.93 1.66
N GLY A 47 3.58 1.11 2.97
CA GLY A 47 4.41 2.16 3.57
C GLY A 47 3.86 3.57 3.33
N ARG A 48 2.53 3.69 3.24
CA ARG A 48 1.81 4.96 3.12
C ARG A 48 1.37 5.51 4.48
N LYS A 49 1.42 4.71 5.54
CA LYS A 49 1.15 5.16 6.90
C LYS A 49 2.34 6.00 7.41
N THR A 50 2.24 7.33 7.30
CA THR A 50 3.30 8.28 7.67
C THR A 50 3.26 8.75 9.12
N GLY A 51 2.21 8.38 9.88
CA GLY A 51 2.02 8.79 11.26
C GLY A 51 1.77 7.62 12.20
N GLY A 52 2.23 7.76 13.45
CA GLY A 52 2.16 6.74 14.49
C GLY A 52 3.45 5.92 14.59
N TYR A 53 3.39 4.85 15.38
CA TYR A 53 4.49 3.91 15.57
C TYR A 53 4.15 2.60 14.85
N ILE A 54 5.09 2.09 14.06
CA ILE A 54 4.98 0.79 13.42
C ILE A 54 6.09 -0.06 14.00
N GLU A 55 5.70 -1.17 14.62
CA GLU A 55 6.62 -2.13 15.24
C GLU A 55 6.51 -3.47 14.52
N GLY A 56 7.60 -4.25 14.57
CA GLY A 56 7.73 -5.52 13.88
C GLY A 56 8.61 -5.47 12.63
N SER A 57 8.59 -6.54 11.84
CA SER A 57 9.45 -6.70 10.66
C SER A 57 8.64 -7.14 9.45
N ILE A 58 8.88 -6.48 8.32
CA ILE A 58 8.29 -6.84 7.02
C ILE A 58 9.43 -7.25 6.09
N THR A 59 9.28 -8.41 5.45
CA THR A 59 10.26 -8.90 4.46
C THR A 59 9.60 -9.12 3.11
N ILE A 60 10.36 -8.88 2.05
CA ILE A 60 9.96 -9.10 0.66
C ILE A 60 11.01 -10.02 0.04
N SER A 61 10.58 -11.20 -0.42
CA SER A 61 11.48 -12.21 -0.99
C SER A 61 12.68 -12.56 -0.07
N GLY A 62 12.49 -12.51 1.25
CA GLY A 62 13.52 -12.81 2.25
C GLY A 62 14.39 -11.61 2.68
N TYR A 63 14.23 -10.44 2.06
CA TYR A 63 14.98 -9.23 2.41
C TYR A 63 14.13 -8.26 3.23
N PRO A 64 14.72 -7.49 4.17
CA PRO A 64 14.00 -6.43 4.87
C PRO A 64 13.40 -5.42 3.88
N LYS A 65 12.13 -5.05 4.10
CA LYS A 65 11.45 -4.07 3.27
C LYS A 65 12.14 -2.70 3.38
N ARG A 66 12.58 -2.17 2.24
CA ARG A 66 13.06 -0.78 2.10
C ARG A 66 12.03 0.04 1.33
N GLN A 67 11.59 1.15 1.91
CA GLN A 67 10.47 1.89 1.35
C GLN A 67 10.78 2.51 -0.02
N GLU A 68 12.01 3.00 -0.22
CA GLU A 68 12.42 3.66 -1.46
C GLU A 68 12.39 2.69 -2.65
N THR A 69 12.86 1.46 -2.43
CA THR A 69 12.89 0.42 -3.47
C THR A 69 11.51 -0.19 -3.65
N PHE A 70 10.76 -0.42 -2.57
CA PHE A 70 9.46 -1.05 -2.62
C PHE A 70 8.46 -0.27 -3.46
N ALA A 71 8.39 1.05 -3.27
CA ALA A 71 7.46 1.90 -4.02
C ALA A 71 7.66 1.84 -5.54
N ARG A 72 8.85 1.45 -6.02
CA ARG A 72 9.15 1.28 -7.45
C ARG A 72 8.70 -0.06 -8.04
N VAL A 73 8.54 -1.08 -7.20
CA VAL A 73 8.21 -2.46 -7.62
C VAL A 73 6.80 -2.89 -7.20
N SER A 74 6.11 -2.08 -6.39
CA SER A 74 4.75 -2.33 -5.94
C SER A 74 3.76 -1.33 -6.54
N GLY A 75 2.60 -1.81 -7.00
CA GLY A 75 1.43 -0.97 -7.25
C GLY A 75 0.50 -0.95 -6.03
N TYR A 76 0.00 0.22 -5.65
CA TYR A 76 -1.05 0.37 -4.63
C TYR A 76 -2.22 1.13 -5.23
N CYS A 77 -3.40 0.50 -5.21
CA CYS A 77 -4.65 1.14 -5.60
C CYS A 77 -5.38 1.58 -4.34
N GLU A 78 -5.71 2.86 -4.25
CA GLU A 78 -6.41 3.43 -3.11
C GLU A 78 -7.90 3.08 -3.14
N GLN A 79 -8.60 3.31 -2.03
CA GLN A 79 -10.06 3.14 -1.97
C GLN A 79 -10.81 4.16 -2.84
N ASN A 80 -10.22 5.35 -3.01
CA ASN A 80 -10.75 6.41 -3.86
C ASN A 80 -9.84 6.58 -5.06
N ASP A 81 -10.43 6.61 -6.25
CA ASP A 81 -9.70 6.83 -7.49
C ASP A 81 -9.39 8.32 -7.67
N ILE A 82 -8.12 8.64 -7.96
CA ILE A 82 -7.67 10.01 -8.24
C ILE A 82 -7.28 10.06 -9.71
N HIS A 83 -8.13 10.69 -10.53
CA HIS A 83 -7.88 10.91 -11.94
C HIS A 83 -8.19 12.35 -12.33
N SER A 84 -7.48 12.88 -13.33
CA SER A 84 -7.79 14.19 -13.89
C SER A 84 -9.04 14.07 -14.78
N PRO A 85 -10.03 14.96 -14.61
CA PRO A 85 -11.26 14.91 -15.41
C PRO A 85 -11.06 15.38 -16.87
N ASN A 86 -9.90 15.95 -17.19
CA ASN A 86 -9.62 16.58 -18.48
C ASN A 86 -8.81 15.70 -19.44
N VAL A 87 -8.48 14.47 -19.06
CA VAL A 87 -7.68 13.54 -19.85
C VAL A 87 -8.44 12.25 -20.08
N THR A 88 -8.22 11.64 -21.23
CA THR A 88 -8.75 10.32 -21.54
C THR A 88 -8.03 9.24 -20.72
N VAL A 89 -8.65 8.05 -20.66
CA VAL A 89 -8.04 6.86 -20.04
C VAL A 89 -6.70 6.53 -20.69
N TYR A 90 -6.65 6.60 -22.03
CA TYR A 90 -5.44 6.31 -22.80
C TYR A 90 -4.29 7.26 -22.43
N GLU A 91 -4.55 8.57 -22.44
CA GLU A 91 -3.55 9.59 -22.08
C GLU A 91 -3.04 9.40 -20.64
N SER A 92 -3.94 9.07 -19.71
CA SER A 92 -3.58 8.83 -18.31
C SER A 92 -2.65 7.63 -18.14
N LEU A 93 -2.91 6.54 -18.87
CA LEU A 93 -2.08 5.34 -18.86
C LEU A 93 -0.71 5.60 -19.47
N VAL A 94 -0.66 6.24 -20.64
CA VAL A 94 0.60 6.60 -21.32
C VAL A 94 1.45 7.53 -20.45
N TYR A 95 0.82 8.52 -19.81
CA TYR A 95 1.52 9.43 -18.90
C TYR A 95 2.13 8.69 -17.69
N SER A 96 1.38 7.76 -17.09
CA SER A 96 1.88 6.93 -15.99
C SER A 96 3.05 6.03 -16.44
N ALA A 97 2.97 5.45 -17.64
CA ALA A 97 4.01 4.63 -18.21
C ALA A 97 5.31 5.44 -18.42
N TRP A 98 5.23 6.65 -18.98
CA TRP A 98 6.40 7.52 -19.18
C TRP A 98 7.13 7.88 -17.89
N LEU A 99 6.41 8.05 -16.78
CA LEU A 99 7.02 8.40 -15.50
C LEU A 99 7.63 7.21 -14.74
N ARG A 100 7.13 5.99 -14.99
CA ARG A 100 7.50 4.80 -14.21
C ARG A 100 8.46 3.86 -14.94
N LEU A 101 8.40 3.81 -16.26
CA LEU A 101 9.24 2.92 -17.07
C LEU A 101 10.64 3.51 -17.28
N SER A 102 11.62 2.63 -17.49
CA SER A 102 12.97 3.03 -17.86
C SER A 102 12.94 3.71 -19.24
N PRO A 103 13.77 4.74 -19.49
CA PRO A 103 13.89 5.35 -20.81
C PRO A 103 14.39 4.37 -21.89
N GLU A 104 14.99 3.24 -21.48
CA GLU A 104 15.46 2.17 -22.37
C GLU A 104 14.33 1.31 -22.96
N ILE A 105 13.11 1.38 -22.42
CA ILE A 105 11.96 0.66 -22.98
C ILE A 105 11.46 1.43 -24.20
N ASP A 106 11.62 0.84 -25.38
CA ASP A 106 11.19 1.42 -26.66
C ASP A 106 9.66 1.58 -26.74
N ALA A 107 9.18 2.27 -27.79
CA ALA A 107 7.76 2.51 -27.97
C ALA A 107 6.97 1.24 -28.33
N ASP A 108 7.59 0.28 -29.02
CA ASP A 108 6.95 -0.97 -29.47
C ASP A 108 6.75 -1.95 -28.30
N SER A 109 7.59 -1.86 -27.27
CA SER A 109 7.53 -2.64 -26.03
C SER A 109 6.55 -2.04 -25.00
N ARG A 110 5.97 -0.87 -25.31
CA ARG A 110 4.97 -0.18 -24.46
C ARG A 110 3.53 -0.45 -24.88
N GLU A 111 3.32 -1.02 -26.08
CA GLU A 111 2.02 -1.54 -26.56
C GLU A 111 1.76 -2.97 -26.07
#